data_AF-A0A7V6I4G8-F1
#
_entry.id   AF-A0A7V6I4G8-F1
#
_cell.length_a   1.000
_cell.length_b   1.000
_cell.length_c   1.000
_cell.angle_alpha   90.00
_cell.angle_beta   90.00
_cell.angle_gamma   90.00
#
_symmetry.space_group_name_H-M   'P 1'
#
loop_
_entity.id
_entity.type
_entity.pdbx_description
1 polymer ?
#
loop_
_entity_poly.entity_id
_entity_poly.type
_entity_poly.pdbx_seq_one_letter_code
_entity_poly.pdbx_strand_id
1 'polypeptide(L)'
;MNHFPGISDRVKYLMRERNLNTSQLNVRLGYVQDNKQAFLKDETLSPSTEFLGRLFKAFPEVDPSWLLFGGKREVSEVEELLKIIVAQQKTIDRLVKKI
;
A
#
# COMPACT_ATOMS: atom_id res chain seq x y z
N MET A 1 -12.19 16.05 -12.48
CA MET A 1 -11.13 15.31 -11.77
C MET A 1 -11.79 14.24 -10.91
N ASN A 2 -11.44 12.97 -11.09
CA ASN A 2 -11.92 11.91 -10.21
C ASN A 2 -11.34 12.16 -8.81
N HIS A 3 -12.20 12.46 -7.85
CA HIS A 3 -11.81 12.72 -6.47
C HIS A 3 -11.63 11.38 -5.77
N PHE A 4 -10.41 11.07 -5.34
CA PHE A 4 -10.13 9.88 -4.52
C PHE A 4 -9.77 10.33 -3.11
N PRO A 5 -10.76 10.50 -2.22
CA PRO A 5 -10.54 11.06 -0.89
C PRO A 5 -9.64 10.16 -0.05
N GLY A 6 -9.89 8.83 -0.07
CA GLY A 6 -9.15 7.86 0.73
C GLY A 6 -8.09 7.07 -0.03
N ILE A 7 -7.13 6.51 0.72
CA ILE A 7 -6.19 5.52 0.18
C ILE A 7 -6.92 4.26 -0.30
N SER A 8 -8.02 3.90 0.36
CA SER A 8 -8.93 2.84 -0.06
C SER A 8 -9.45 3.07 -1.48
N ASP A 9 -9.87 4.29 -1.82
CA ASP A 9 -10.36 4.63 -3.16
C ASP A 9 -9.28 4.55 -4.23
N ARG A 10 -8.06 4.96 -3.89
CA ARG A 10 -6.91 4.89 -4.81
C ARG A 10 -6.48 3.46 -5.04
N VAL A 11 -6.52 2.60 -4.01
CA VAL A 11 -6.30 1.16 -4.19
C VAL A 11 -7.43 0.52 -5.00
N LYS A 12 -8.71 0.86 -4.75
CA LYS A 12 -9.85 0.39 -5.57
C LYS A 12 -9.73 0.85 -7.03
N TYR A 13 -9.24 2.07 -7.27
CA TYR A 13 -8.95 2.56 -8.62
C TYR A 13 -7.88 1.70 -9.28
N LEU A 14 -6.75 1.48 -8.61
CA LEU A 14 -5.68 0.61 -9.12
C LEU A 14 -6.19 -0.80 -9.43
N MET A 15 -7.04 -1.36 -8.57
CA MET A 15 -7.67 -2.66 -8.81
C MET A 15 -8.52 -2.67 -10.09
N ARG A 16 -9.33 -1.64 -10.32
CA ARG A 16 -10.15 -1.51 -11.53
C ARG A 16 -9.29 -1.37 -12.79
N GLU A 17 -8.28 -0.50 -12.76
CA GLU A 17 -7.35 -0.30 -13.89
C GLU A 17 -6.61 -1.58 -14.28
N ARG A 18 -6.40 -2.49 -13.32
CA ARG A 18 -5.72 -3.77 -13.53
C ARG A 18 -6.65 -4.97 -13.65
N ASN A 19 -7.96 -4.72 -13.65
CA ASN A 19 -8.99 -5.74 -13.71
C ASN A 19 -8.82 -6.82 -12.63
N LEU A 20 -8.42 -6.39 -11.42
CA LEU A 20 -8.17 -7.24 -10.26
C LEU A 20 -9.35 -7.19 -9.30
N ASN A 21 -9.79 -8.36 -8.84
CA ASN A 21 -10.60 -8.48 -7.64
C ASN A 21 -9.72 -8.61 -6.38
N THR A 22 -10.33 -8.55 -5.20
CA THR A 22 -9.67 -8.65 -3.89
C THR A 22 -8.81 -9.91 -3.73
N SER A 23 -9.27 -11.04 -4.26
CA SER A 23 -8.52 -12.31 -4.20
C SER A 23 -7.28 -12.26 -5.10
N GLN A 24 -7.43 -11.78 -6.32
CA GLN A 24 -6.32 -11.62 -7.26
C GLN A 24 -5.28 -10.60 -6.76
N LEU A 25 -5.73 -9.51 -6.12
CA LEU A 25 -4.84 -8.59 -5.44
C LEU A 25 -4.07 -9.30 -4.33
N ASN A 26 -4.74 -10.08 -3.48
CA ASN A 26 -4.07 -10.85 -2.41
C ASN A 26 -2.98 -11.79 -2.94
N VAL A 27 -3.30 -12.55 -3.99
CA VAL A 27 -2.33 -13.44 -4.65
C VAL A 27 -1.14 -12.64 -5.18
N ARG A 28 -1.41 -11.52 -5.85
CA ARG A 28 -0.36 -10.65 -6.40
C ARG A 28 0.52 -10.02 -5.32
N LEU A 29 -0.02 -9.76 -4.13
CA LEU A 29 0.72 -9.27 -2.96
C LEU A 29 1.40 -10.39 -2.16
N GLY A 30 1.21 -11.66 -2.54
CA GLY A 30 1.78 -12.82 -1.86
C GLY A 30 1.13 -13.11 -0.50
N TYR A 31 -0.17 -12.83 -0.37
CA TYR A 31 -0.98 -13.25 0.78
C TYR A 31 -1.63 -14.59 0.49
N VAL A 32 -1.37 -15.58 1.35
CA VAL A 32 -1.80 -16.97 1.12
C VAL A 32 -3.25 -17.21 1.59
N GLN A 33 -3.71 -16.58 2.67
CA GLN A 33 -5.07 -16.76 3.20
C GLN A 33 -5.65 -15.55 3.96
N ASP A 34 -4.91 -14.45 4.09
CA ASP A 34 -5.27 -13.41 5.07
C ASP A 34 -6.02 -12.22 4.45
N ASN A 35 -7.06 -11.75 5.13
CA ASN A 35 -7.94 -10.69 4.66
C ASN A 35 -7.39 -9.32 5.08
N LYS A 36 -6.15 -9.00 4.70
CA LYS A 36 -5.43 -7.75 5.03
C LYS A 36 -6.03 -6.48 4.39
N GLN A 37 -7.21 -6.61 3.78
CA GLN A 37 -7.86 -5.61 2.93
C GLN A 37 -9.14 -5.06 3.56
N ALA A 38 -9.32 -5.20 4.89
CA ALA A 38 -10.49 -4.66 5.60
C ALA A 38 -10.68 -3.16 5.34
N PHE A 39 -9.58 -2.41 5.19
CA PHE A 39 -9.58 -0.99 4.82
C PHE A 39 -10.19 -0.68 3.44
N LEU A 40 -10.35 -1.69 2.56
CA LEU A 40 -11.09 -1.51 1.30
C LEU A 40 -12.60 -1.45 1.52
N LYS A 41 -13.11 -1.98 2.64
CA LYS A 41 -14.53 -2.00 2.97
C LYS A 41 -14.92 -0.95 4.00
N ASP A 42 -13.99 -0.64 4.90
CA ASP A 42 -14.17 0.35 5.97
C ASP A 42 -13.12 1.46 5.84
N GLU A 43 -13.57 2.65 5.50
CA GLU A 43 -12.72 3.83 5.27
C GLU A 43 -12.12 4.39 6.57
N THR A 44 -12.59 3.95 7.74
CA THR A 44 -11.99 4.32 9.03
C THR A 44 -10.70 3.53 9.31
N LEU A 45 -10.50 2.40 8.61
CA LEU A 45 -9.31 1.58 8.75
C LEU A 45 -8.22 2.05 7.78
N SER A 46 -6.97 2.01 8.25
CA SER A 46 -5.80 2.29 7.42
C SER A 46 -5.14 0.98 6.97
N PRO A 47 -4.58 0.92 5.75
CA PRO A 47 -3.77 -0.21 5.32
C PRO A 47 -2.52 -0.33 6.21
N SER A 48 -2.09 -1.57 6.47
CA SER A 48 -0.84 -1.78 7.19
C SER A 48 0.37 -1.37 6.36
N THR A 49 1.48 -1.01 7.03
CA THR A 49 2.76 -0.72 6.35
C THR A 49 3.24 -1.90 5.51
N GLU A 50 3.02 -3.13 5.99
CA GLU A 50 3.33 -4.35 5.23
C GLU A 50 2.55 -4.43 3.92
N PHE A 51 1.25 -4.14 3.97
CA PHE A 51 0.41 -4.09 2.77
C PHE A 51 0.92 -3.06 1.78
N LEU A 52 1.24 -1.85 2.24
CA LEU A 52 1.77 -0.77 1.40
C LEU A 52 3.11 -1.16 0.77
N GLY A 53 4.02 -1.76 1.54
CA GLY A 53 5.31 -2.24 1.02
C GLY A 53 5.15 -3.30 -0.07
N ARG A 54 4.26 -4.29 0.14
CA ARG A 54 3.97 -5.31 -0.88
C ARG A 54 3.30 -4.71 -2.12
N LEU A 55 2.43 -3.72 -1.92
CA LEU A 55 1.74 -3.03 -3.01
C LEU A 55 2.74 -2.28 -3.91
N PHE A 56 3.62 -1.47 -3.33
CA PHE A 56 4.65 -0.75 -4.09
C PHE A 56 5.64 -1.70 -4.79
N LYS A 57 5.90 -2.87 -4.20
CA LYS A 57 6.70 -3.90 -4.86
C LYS A 57 5.98 -4.55 -6.04
N ALA A 58 4.67 -4.76 -5.94
CA ALA A 58 3.86 -5.41 -6.98
C ALA A 58 3.43 -4.47 -8.12
N PHE A 59 3.47 -3.15 -7.86
CA PHE A 59 3.10 -2.07 -8.76
C PHE A 59 4.15 -0.94 -8.71
N PRO A 60 5.40 -1.19 -9.15
CA PRO A 60 6.49 -0.22 -9.08
C PRO A 60 6.23 1.07 -9.88
N GLU A 61 5.32 1.02 -10.84
CA GLU A 61 4.86 2.16 -11.63
C GLU A 61 3.89 3.11 -10.90
N VAL A 62 3.38 2.71 -9.73
CA VAL A 62 2.47 3.55 -8.94
C VAL A 62 3.28 4.53 -8.10
N ASP A 63 3.05 5.82 -8.32
CA ASP A 63 3.63 6.88 -7.48
C ASP A 63 3.14 6.74 -6.02
N PRO A 64 4.07 6.53 -5.06
CA PRO A 64 3.73 6.47 -3.64
C PRO A 64 3.06 7.74 -3.12
N SER A 65 3.44 8.91 -3.64
CA SER A 65 2.88 10.21 -3.23
C SER A 65 1.41 10.31 -3.61
N TRP A 66 1.10 9.93 -4.85
CA TRP A 66 -0.28 9.83 -5.32
C TRP A 66 -1.07 8.82 -4.48
N LEU A 67 -0.54 7.62 -4.24
CA LEU A 67 -1.28 6.59 -3.51
C LEU A 67 -1.54 7.00 -2.05
N LEU A 68 -0.54 7.56 -1.36
CA LEU A 68 -0.66 7.90 0.06
C LEU A 68 -1.47 9.19 0.26
N PHE A 69 -1.30 10.20 -0.61
CA PHE A 69 -1.76 11.56 -0.37
C PHE A 69 -2.66 12.14 -1.47
N GLY A 70 -2.98 11.35 -2.50
CA GLY A 70 -3.81 11.82 -3.62
C GLY A 70 -3.15 12.90 -4.46
N GLY A 71 -1.81 12.98 -4.45
CA GLY A 71 -1.03 13.97 -5.22
C GLY A 71 -1.00 15.37 -4.61
N LYS A 72 -1.38 15.53 -3.33
CA LYS A 72 -1.45 16.84 -2.65
C LYS A 72 -0.26 17.18 -1.73
N ARG A 73 0.73 16.29 -1.57
CA ARG A 73 1.92 16.55 -0.73
C ARG A 73 3.15 16.74 -1.59
N GLU A 74 4.03 17.66 -1.18
CA GLU A 74 5.33 17.85 -1.80
C GLU A 74 6.17 16.57 -1.68
N VAL A 75 6.87 16.23 -2.76
CA VAL A 75 7.67 15.00 -2.93
C VAL A 75 8.68 14.79 -1.79
N SER A 76 9.16 15.86 -1.18
CA SER A 76 10.14 15.85 -0.08
C SER A 76 9.65 15.11 1.17
N GLU A 77 8.41 15.35 1.61
CA GLU A 77 7.84 14.69 2.80
C GLU A 77 7.59 13.19 2.54
N VAL A 78 7.26 12.83 1.29
CA VAL A 78 6.98 11.44 0.90
C VAL A 78 8.28 10.62 0.88
N GLU A 79 9.36 11.18 0.31
CA GLU A 79 10.66 10.52 0.31
C GLU A 79 11.18 10.25 1.73
N GLU A 80 10.93 11.18 2.66
CA GLU A 80 11.31 11.02 4.05
C GLU A 80 10.52 9.90 4.75
N LEU A 81 9.20 9.85 4.54
CA LEU A 81 8.36 8.75 5.04
C LEU A 81 8.74 7.39 4.44
N LEU A 82 9.07 7.34 3.14
CA LEU A 82 9.53 6.11 2.49
C LEU A 82 10.85 5.62 3.10
N LYS A 83 11.79 6.52 3.39
CA LYS A 83 13.05 6.17 4.08
C LYS A 83 12.78 5.56 5.45
N ILE A 84 11.86 6.14 6.22
CA ILE A 84 11.47 5.63 7.54
C ILE A 84 10.84 4.24 7.42
N ILE A 85 9.89 4.05 6.50
CA ILE A 85 9.22 2.77 6.27
C ILE A 85 10.22 1.67 5.88
N VAL A 86 11.13 1.97 4.95
CA VAL A 86 12.17 1.02 4.51
C VAL A 86 13.11 0.66 5.67
N ALA A 87 13.48 1.63 6.51
CA ALA A 87 14.33 1.39 7.68
C ALA A 87 13.64 0.50 8.73
N GLN A 88 12.34 0.72 8.97
CA GLN A 88 11.53 -0.11 9.87
C GLN A 88 11.43 -1.55 9.35
N GLN A 89 11.15 -1.74 8.06
CA GLN A 89 11.06 -3.07 7.46
C GLN A 89 12.39 -3.84 7.59
N LYS A 90 13.52 -3.19 7.32
CA LYS A 90 14.85 -3.81 7.51
C LYS A 90 15.10 -4.23 8.97
N THR A 91 14.60 -3.45 9.92
CA THR A 91 14.73 -3.77 11.35
C THR A 91 13.88 -4.99 11.71
N ILE A 92 12.63 -5.03 11.23
CA ILE A 92 11.73 -6.18 11.42
C ILE A 92 12.35 -7.45 10.81
N ASP A 93 12.84 -7.39 9.57
CA ASP A 93 13.45 -8.54 8.89
C ASP A 93 14.64 -9.11 9.68
N ARG A 94 15.45 -8.24 10.31
CA ARG A 94 16.56 -8.64 11.19
C ARG A 94 16.08 -9.30 12.48
N LEU A 95 14.99 -8.83 13.06
CA LEU A 95 14.42 -9.41 14.28
C LEU A 95 13.79 -10.78 13.99
N VAL A 96 13.06 -10.90 12.89
CA VAL A 96 12.45 -12.17 12.45
C VAL A 96 13.50 -13.23 12.15
N LYS A 97 14.65 -12.87 11.56
CA LYS A 97 15.77 -13.81 11.31
C LYS A 97 16.49 -14.33 12.56
N LYS A 98 16.29 -13.70 13.72
CA LYS A 98 16.94 -14.10 14.98
C LYS A 98 16.09 -15.05 15.84
N ILE A 99 14.87 -15.31 15.41
CA ILE A 99 13.92 -16.27 16.01
C ILE A 99 13.98 -17.54 15.20
#